data_AF-A0A538P9B1-F1
#
_entry.id   AF-A0A538P9B1-F1
#
_cell.length_a   1.000
_cell.length_b   1.000
_cell.length_c   1.000
_cell.angle_alpha   90.00
_cell.angle_beta   90.00
_cell.angle_gamma   90.00
#
_symmetry.space_group_name_H-M   'P 1'
#
loop_
_entity.id
_entity.type
_entity.pdbx_description
1 polymer ?
#
loop_
_entity_poly.entity_id
_entity_poly.type
_entity_poly.pdbx_seq_one_letter_code
_entity_poly.pdbx_strand_id
1 'polypeptide(L)'
;MKPIDRRNFLKNSLLGAAAVSLPGHQALAAQTGARNAPAVNSSPAPGIIDTNVNLFSWPFRALKYRDTNALVTKLKKHRVIEAWSGSFEALFSKDMSGVNARLAAECLGHGPGFLIPFGSVNLAWPDWQEDVRRCHEVHKMPGIRIYPGYQPFDLDHPGMEGLLKMASERGLILQVVFGMEDPRVRHPIINVGPVT
;
A
#
# COMPACT_ATOMS: atom_id res chain seq x y z
N MET A 1 -15.81 -32.68 -4.11
CA MET A 1 -16.27 -31.40 -3.52
C MET A 1 -15.65 -30.25 -4.29
N LYS A 2 -16.45 -29.30 -4.78
CA LYS A 2 -15.93 -28.10 -5.48
C LYS A 2 -15.17 -27.20 -4.48
N PRO A 3 -13.99 -26.65 -4.82
CA PRO A 3 -13.28 -25.75 -3.92
C PRO A 3 -14.06 -24.44 -3.77
N ILE A 4 -14.26 -24.02 -2.51
CA ILE A 4 -14.99 -22.79 -2.18
C ILE A 4 -14.02 -21.61 -2.28
N ASP A 5 -14.29 -20.69 -3.20
CA ASP A 5 -13.63 -19.39 -3.28
C ASP A 5 -14.12 -18.49 -2.12
N ARG A 6 -13.19 -18.10 -1.24
CA ARG A 6 -13.46 -17.27 -0.06
C ARG A 6 -14.12 -15.93 -0.41
N ARG A 7 -13.83 -15.35 -1.58
CA ARG A 7 -14.45 -14.09 -2.03
C ARG A 7 -15.92 -14.28 -2.38
N ASN A 8 -16.27 -15.43 -2.97
CA ASN A 8 -17.67 -15.76 -3.28
C ASN A 8 -18.43 -16.22 -2.04
N PHE A 9 -17.75 -16.88 -1.10
CA PHE A 9 -18.33 -17.23 0.20
C PHE A 9 -18.76 -15.98 0.97
N LEU A 10 -17.90 -14.96 1.08
CA LEU A 10 -18.24 -13.71 1.78
C LEU A 10 -19.39 -12.95 1.10
N LYS A 11 -19.45 -12.95 -0.24
CA LYS A 11 -20.56 -12.34 -0.98
C LYS A 11 -21.90 -13.06 -0.78
N ASN A 12 -21.88 -14.39 -0.68
CA ASN A 12 -23.10 -15.19 -0.49
C ASN A 12 -23.54 -15.31 0.97
N SER A 13 -22.66 -15.03 1.94
CA SER A 13 -22.95 -15.16 3.38
C SER A 13 -23.87 -14.06 3.93
N LEU A 14 -24.16 -13.01 3.15
CA LEU A 14 -25.07 -11.93 3.53
C LEU A 14 -26.56 -12.20 3.19
N LEU A 15 -26.89 -13.38 2.62
CA LEU A 15 -28.24 -13.66 2.11
C LEU A 15 -28.91 -14.94 2.66
N GLY A 16 -28.45 -15.52 3.77
CA GLY A 16 -29.00 -16.81 4.22
C GLY A 16 -29.03 -17.01 5.72
N ALA A 17 -29.99 -16.41 6.40
CA ALA A 17 -30.40 -16.83 7.74
C ALA A 17 -31.92 -17.05 7.78
N ALA A 18 -32.36 -18.27 7.41
CA ALA A 18 -33.64 -18.83 7.84
C ALA A 18 -33.72 -20.35 7.58
N ALA A 19 -33.95 -21.09 8.68
CA ALA A 19 -34.63 -22.39 8.78
C ALA A 19 -33.91 -23.67 8.30
N VAL A 20 -34.05 -24.90 8.86
CA VAL A 20 -34.66 -25.53 10.05
C VAL A 20 -34.25 -27.03 10.01
N SER A 21 -34.00 -27.64 11.17
CA SER A 21 -34.03 -29.09 11.57
C SER A 21 -33.54 -30.27 10.68
N LEU A 22 -32.73 -31.14 11.32
CA LEU A 22 -32.48 -32.59 11.05
C LEU A 22 -33.75 -33.48 11.24
N PRO A 23 -33.77 -34.83 11.01
CA PRO A 23 -32.71 -35.78 10.60
C PRO A 23 -33.11 -36.80 9.49
N GLY A 24 -32.13 -37.55 8.98
CA GLY A 24 -32.41 -38.76 8.18
C GLY A 24 -31.14 -39.56 7.88
N HIS A 25 -30.89 -40.60 8.66
CA HIS A 25 -29.81 -41.55 8.44
C HIS A 25 -30.10 -42.46 7.24
N GLN A 26 -29.17 -42.53 6.28
CA GLN A 26 -28.98 -43.71 5.45
C GLN A 26 -27.49 -44.04 5.36
N ALA A 27 -27.18 -45.28 5.74
CA ALA A 27 -25.87 -45.88 5.62
C ALA A 27 -25.64 -46.30 4.16
N LEU A 28 -24.47 -45.99 3.59
CA LEU A 28 -24.00 -46.64 2.37
C LEU A 28 -22.54 -47.09 2.50
N ALA A 29 -22.40 -48.40 2.36
CA ALA A 29 -21.26 -49.25 1.98
C ALA A 29 -19.85 -48.62 1.89
N ALA A 30 -18.93 -49.26 2.59
CA ALA A 30 -17.49 -49.08 2.45
C ALA A 30 -17.03 -49.44 1.03
N GLN A 31 -16.67 -48.44 0.23
CA GLN A 31 -15.82 -48.62 -0.95
C GLN A 31 -14.37 -48.58 -0.51
N THR A 32 -13.64 -49.64 -0.84
CA THR A 32 -12.18 -49.74 -0.74
C THR A 32 -11.54 -48.66 -1.62
N GLY A 33 -11.17 -47.55 -0.98
CA GLY A 33 -10.47 -46.44 -1.63
C GLY A 33 -9.07 -46.87 -2.05
N ALA A 34 -8.87 -47.01 -3.37
CA ALA A 34 -7.55 -46.90 -3.96
C ALA A 34 -6.92 -45.58 -3.48
N ARG A 35 -5.68 -45.65 -2.99
CA ARG A 35 -4.91 -44.50 -2.51
C ARG A 35 -4.67 -43.54 -3.67
N ASN A 36 -5.60 -42.60 -3.88
CA ASN A 36 -5.38 -41.44 -4.73
C ASN A 36 -4.35 -40.55 -4.03
N ALA A 37 -3.10 -40.62 -4.49
CA ALA A 37 -2.12 -39.59 -4.20
C ALA A 37 -2.72 -38.24 -4.63
N PRO A 38 -2.71 -37.21 -3.77
CA PRO A 38 -3.29 -35.93 -4.14
C PRO A 38 -2.46 -35.35 -5.29
N ALA A 39 -3.09 -35.18 -6.45
CA ALA A 39 -2.53 -34.36 -7.50
C ALA A 39 -2.33 -32.95 -6.92
N VAL A 40 -1.06 -32.56 -6.74
CA VAL A 40 -0.70 -31.20 -6.36
C VAL A 40 -1.02 -30.30 -7.54
N ASN A 41 -2.27 -29.83 -7.58
CA ASN A 41 -2.66 -28.71 -8.43
C ASN A 41 -1.99 -27.47 -7.84
N SER A 42 -0.72 -27.24 -8.23
CA SER A 42 0.00 -26.02 -7.92
C SER A 42 -0.49 -24.92 -8.85
N SER A 43 -1.70 -24.39 -8.58
CA SER A 43 -2.05 -23.09 -9.13
C SER A 43 -0.97 -22.09 -8.69
N PRO A 44 -0.36 -21.32 -9.60
CA PRO A 44 0.66 -20.37 -9.21
C PRO A 44 0.05 -19.43 -8.17
N ALA A 45 0.74 -19.27 -7.03
CA ALA A 45 0.26 -18.38 -5.98
C ALA A 45 -0.09 -16.97 -6.54
N PRO A 46 -1.09 -16.28 -6.00
CA PRO A 46 -1.49 -14.97 -6.51
C PRO A 46 -0.32 -13.97 -6.42
N GLY A 47 -0.31 -13.00 -7.34
CA GLY A 47 0.67 -11.90 -7.31
C GLY A 47 0.52 -11.03 -6.06
N ILE A 48 1.60 -10.35 -5.69
CA ILE A 48 1.68 -9.50 -4.48
C ILE A 48 1.57 -8.03 -4.88
N ILE A 49 0.77 -7.27 -4.14
CA ILE A 49 0.78 -5.79 -4.19
C ILE A 49 1.58 -5.32 -2.98
N ASP A 50 2.71 -4.65 -3.21
CA ASP A 50 3.52 -4.07 -2.14
C ASP A 50 3.08 -2.60 -1.94
N THR A 51 2.53 -2.30 -0.77
CA THR A 51 2.01 -0.96 -0.47
C THR A 51 3.03 -0.04 0.22
N ASN A 52 4.24 -0.55 0.50
CA ASN A 52 5.27 0.15 1.28
C ASN A 52 6.61 0.22 0.52
N VAL A 53 6.55 0.69 -0.73
CA VAL A 53 7.73 0.96 -1.55
C VAL A 53 8.06 2.46 -1.52
N ASN A 54 9.34 2.80 -1.46
CA ASN A 54 9.82 4.18 -1.50
C ASN A 54 11.00 4.28 -2.46
N LEU A 55 10.98 5.29 -3.33
CA LEU A 55 12.01 5.57 -4.33
C LEU A 55 12.99 6.64 -3.83
N PHE A 56 14.05 6.83 -4.60
CA PHE A 56 15.12 7.81 -4.38
C PHE A 56 15.97 7.52 -3.14
N SER A 57 16.64 8.55 -2.61
CA SER A 57 17.69 8.38 -1.60
C SER A 57 17.13 8.53 -0.19
N TRP A 58 17.34 7.49 0.63
CA TRP A 58 17.22 7.61 2.08
C TRP A 58 18.29 8.60 2.60
N PRO A 59 17.92 9.60 3.42
CA PRO A 59 18.81 10.69 3.81
C PRO A 59 20.00 10.27 4.68
N PHE A 60 19.90 9.16 5.44
CA PHE A 60 20.93 8.81 6.43
C PHE A 60 21.94 7.77 5.96
N ARG A 61 21.69 7.07 4.85
CA ARG A 61 22.63 6.11 4.25
C ARG A 61 22.22 5.67 2.86
N ALA A 62 23.20 5.20 2.08
CA ALA A 62 22.92 4.53 0.82
C ALA A 62 22.23 3.17 1.07
N LEU A 63 21.12 2.94 0.36
CA LEU A 63 20.41 1.66 0.36
C LEU A 63 20.85 0.78 -0.81
N LYS A 64 20.80 -0.54 -0.61
CA LYS A 64 21.22 -1.55 -1.61
C LYS A 64 20.48 -1.41 -2.95
N TYR A 65 19.20 -1.01 -2.91
CA TYR A 65 18.34 -0.85 -4.07
C TYR A 65 17.87 0.60 -4.21
N ARG A 66 18.82 1.54 -4.16
CA ARG A 66 18.55 2.99 -4.33
C ARG A 66 18.28 3.38 -5.79
N ASP A 67 18.74 2.56 -6.73
CA ASP A 67 18.41 2.66 -8.15
C ASP A 67 17.05 2.00 -8.41
N THR A 68 16.17 2.71 -9.11
CA THR A 68 14.79 2.28 -9.33
C THR A 68 14.72 1.02 -10.19
N ASN A 69 15.59 0.87 -11.19
CA ASN A 69 15.64 -0.35 -12.01
C ASN A 69 15.99 -1.58 -11.16
N ALA A 70 17.03 -1.48 -10.33
CA ALA A 70 17.46 -2.56 -9.45
C ALA A 70 16.35 -2.93 -8.44
N LEU A 71 15.60 -1.94 -7.94
CA LEU A 71 14.45 -2.16 -7.06
C LEU A 71 13.31 -2.89 -7.80
N VAL A 72 12.94 -2.43 -9.00
CA VAL A 72 11.89 -3.06 -9.83
C VAL A 72 12.25 -4.52 -10.16
N THR A 73 13.49 -4.79 -10.57
CA THR A 73 13.98 -6.15 -10.82
C THR A 73 13.83 -7.03 -9.58
N LYS A 74 14.20 -6.51 -8.40
CA LYS A 74 14.05 -7.23 -7.12
C LYS A 74 12.57 -7.51 -6.83
N LEU A 75 11.69 -6.52 -6.93
CA LEU A 75 10.26 -6.67 -6.64
C LEU A 75 9.63 -7.75 -7.55
N LYS A 76 9.90 -7.69 -8.86
CA LYS A 76 9.43 -8.69 -9.83
C LYS A 76 9.95 -10.10 -9.52
N LYS A 77 11.23 -10.23 -9.13
CA LYS A 77 11.81 -11.51 -8.68
C LYS A 77 11.04 -12.12 -7.49
N HIS A 78 10.46 -11.27 -6.64
CA HIS A 78 9.65 -11.69 -5.49
C HIS A 78 8.13 -11.71 -5.79
N ARG A 79 7.72 -11.72 -7.06
CA ARG A 79 6.32 -11.86 -7.50
C ARG A 79 5.42 -10.68 -7.12
N VAL A 80 6.02 -9.52 -6.86
CA VAL A 80 5.28 -8.27 -6.79
C VAL A 80 4.80 -7.93 -8.20
N ILE A 81 3.51 -7.63 -8.31
CA ILE A 81 2.84 -7.26 -9.57
C ILE A 81 2.47 -5.78 -9.60
N GLU A 82 2.42 -5.12 -8.44
CA GLU A 82 2.11 -3.71 -8.28
C GLU A 82 2.81 -3.18 -7.02
N ALA A 83 3.36 -1.97 -7.08
CA ALA A 83 4.10 -1.37 -5.97
C ALA A 83 3.66 0.09 -5.76
N TRP A 84 3.00 0.37 -4.64
CA TRP A 84 2.66 1.73 -4.26
C TRP A 84 3.90 2.43 -3.74
N SER A 85 4.30 3.44 -4.49
CA SER A 85 5.62 4.04 -4.43
C SER A 85 5.51 5.47 -3.92
N GLY A 86 6.15 5.73 -2.79
CA GLY A 86 6.38 7.08 -2.25
C GLY A 86 7.80 7.54 -2.55
N SER A 87 8.16 8.73 -2.07
CA SER A 87 9.49 9.29 -2.20
C SER A 87 10.14 9.52 -0.85
N PHE A 88 11.37 9.03 -0.66
CA PHE A 88 12.17 9.38 0.52
C PHE A 88 12.52 10.88 0.60
N GLU A 89 12.50 11.60 -0.52
CA GLU A 89 12.78 13.04 -0.53
C GLU A 89 11.69 13.84 0.19
N ALA A 90 10.48 13.30 0.32
CA ALA A 90 9.35 13.96 0.97
C ALA A 90 9.54 14.20 2.47
N LEU A 91 10.46 13.47 3.12
CA LEU A 91 10.62 13.50 4.56
C LEU A 91 11.11 14.85 5.08
N PHE A 92 12.01 15.49 4.34
CA PHE A 92 12.68 16.73 4.75
C PHE A 92 12.64 17.85 3.71
N SER A 93 12.03 17.60 2.54
CA SER A 93 11.95 18.61 1.49
C SER A 93 10.96 19.73 1.85
N LYS A 94 11.29 20.95 1.41
CA LYS A 94 10.38 22.11 1.40
C LYS A 94 9.54 22.18 0.12
N ASP A 95 10.03 21.56 -0.94
CA ASP A 95 9.39 21.51 -2.26
C ASP A 95 8.66 20.18 -2.42
N MET A 96 7.41 20.10 -1.96
CA MET A 96 6.55 18.92 -2.14
C MET A 96 6.12 18.74 -3.60
N SER A 97 5.81 19.84 -4.29
CA SER A 97 5.42 19.81 -5.70
C SER A 97 6.51 19.16 -6.57
N GLY A 98 7.76 19.57 -6.42
CA GLY A 98 8.88 18.98 -7.16
C GLY A 98 9.16 17.53 -6.77
N VAL A 99 9.02 17.17 -5.50
CA VAL A 99 9.11 15.76 -5.05
C VAL A 99 8.05 14.89 -5.74
N ASN A 100 6.81 15.36 -5.78
CA ASN A 100 5.69 14.64 -6.39
C ASN A 100 5.83 14.53 -7.92
N ALA A 101 6.31 15.60 -8.56
CA ALA A 101 6.59 15.60 -10.00
C ALA A 101 7.69 14.60 -10.36
N ARG A 102 8.80 14.58 -9.61
CA ARG A 102 9.88 13.59 -9.82
C ARG A 102 9.40 12.17 -9.59
N LEU A 103 8.63 11.92 -8.53
CA LEU A 103 8.05 10.61 -8.25
C LEU A 103 7.14 10.12 -9.40
N ALA A 104 6.26 10.99 -9.90
CA ALA A 104 5.39 10.64 -11.02
C ALA A 104 6.18 10.30 -12.29
N ALA A 105 7.19 11.11 -12.63
CA ALA A 105 8.04 10.90 -13.79
C ALA A 105 8.85 9.60 -13.69
N GLU A 106 9.43 9.33 -12.51
CA GLU A 106 10.19 8.10 -12.25
C GLU A 106 9.30 6.87 -12.39
N CYS A 107 8.13 6.85 -11.72
CA CYS A 107 7.18 5.74 -11.84
C CYS A 107 6.77 5.48 -13.29
N LEU A 108 6.54 6.53 -14.08
CA LEU A 108 6.19 6.42 -15.50
C LEU A 108 7.37 5.84 -16.33
N GLY A 109 8.59 6.29 -16.06
CA GLY A 109 9.80 5.85 -16.77
C GLY A 109 10.15 4.37 -16.59
N HIS A 110 9.70 3.75 -15.49
CA HIS A 110 9.99 2.34 -15.17
C HIS A 110 8.87 1.35 -15.50
N GLY A 111 7.94 1.77 -16.37
CA GLY A 111 6.89 0.92 -16.93
C GLY A 111 5.52 1.26 -16.34
N PRO A 112 4.55 1.66 -17.19
CA PRO A 112 3.23 2.05 -16.71
C PRO A 112 2.54 0.89 -15.99
N GLY A 113 1.88 1.21 -14.86
CA GLY A 113 1.05 0.27 -14.12
C GLY A 113 1.79 -0.69 -13.18
N PHE A 114 3.12 -0.60 -13.05
CA PHE A 114 3.87 -1.35 -12.03
C PHE A 114 4.15 -0.52 -10.78
N LEU A 115 4.87 0.60 -10.94
CA LEU A 115 5.09 1.56 -9.86
C LEU A 115 3.92 2.55 -9.85
N ILE A 116 3.12 2.51 -8.79
CA ILE A 116 1.96 3.39 -8.63
C ILE A 116 2.36 4.55 -7.72
N PRO A 117 2.48 5.78 -8.23
CA PRO A 117 2.95 6.91 -7.43
C PRO A 117 1.89 7.35 -6.40
N PHE A 118 2.30 7.42 -5.14
CA PHE A 118 1.53 8.02 -4.06
C PHE A 118 2.20 9.32 -3.64
N GLY A 119 1.53 10.44 -3.93
CA GLY A 119 2.08 11.77 -3.71
C GLY A 119 2.23 12.10 -2.24
N SER A 120 3.22 12.89 -1.86
CA SER A 120 3.42 13.30 -0.47
C SER A 120 2.81 14.67 -0.23
N VAL A 121 2.18 14.84 0.93
CA VAL A 121 1.59 16.11 1.40
C VAL A 121 2.17 16.41 2.77
N ASN A 122 2.49 17.68 3.04
CA ASN A 122 2.97 18.12 4.34
C ASN A 122 2.07 19.24 4.87
N LEU A 123 1.32 18.94 5.92
CA LEU A 123 0.33 19.87 6.47
C LEU A 123 0.95 21.11 7.14
N ALA A 124 2.23 21.04 7.50
CA ALA A 124 2.96 22.17 8.07
C ALA A 124 3.40 23.20 7.02
N TRP A 125 3.33 22.84 5.73
CA TRP A 125 3.63 23.77 4.65
C TRP A 125 2.37 24.55 4.24
N PRO A 126 2.53 25.85 3.89
CA PRO A 126 1.43 26.62 3.36
C PRO A 126 0.96 26.01 2.05
N ASP A 127 -0.33 26.18 1.74
CA ASP A 127 -0.93 25.74 0.47
C ASP A 127 -0.80 24.24 0.20
N TRP A 128 -0.74 23.40 1.24
CA TRP A 128 -0.72 21.93 1.10
C TRP A 128 -1.93 21.39 0.32
N GLN A 129 -3.03 22.14 0.26
CA GLN A 129 -4.21 21.82 -0.56
C GLN A 129 -3.85 21.75 -2.05
N GLU A 130 -2.94 22.61 -2.51
CA GLU A 130 -2.47 22.61 -3.89
C GLU A 130 -1.62 21.37 -4.20
N ASP A 131 -0.84 20.88 -3.23
CA ASP A 131 -0.13 19.60 -3.38
C ASP A 131 -1.12 18.44 -3.58
N VAL A 132 -2.19 18.38 -2.77
CA VAL A 132 -3.27 17.39 -2.94
C VAL A 132 -3.91 17.50 -4.33
N ARG A 133 -4.25 18.73 -4.74
CA ARG A 133 -4.86 19.00 -6.04
C ARG A 133 -3.95 18.53 -7.19
N ARG A 134 -2.66 18.85 -7.16
CA ARG A 134 -1.69 18.46 -8.19
C ARG A 134 -1.48 16.95 -8.23
N CYS A 135 -1.38 16.28 -7.09
CA CYS A 135 -1.31 14.82 -7.02
C CYS A 135 -2.49 14.17 -7.79
N HIS A 136 -3.70 14.65 -7.56
CA HIS A 136 -4.90 14.10 -8.22
C HIS A 136 -5.04 14.55 -9.68
N GLU A 137 -5.03 15.86 -9.93
CA GLU A 137 -5.44 16.43 -11.22
C GLU A 137 -4.32 16.41 -12.26
N VAL A 138 -3.08 16.66 -11.84
CA VAL A 138 -1.92 16.75 -12.74
C VAL A 138 -1.26 15.38 -12.87
N HIS A 139 -0.90 14.76 -11.75
CA HIS A 139 -0.13 13.52 -11.75
C HIS A 139 -0.99 12.25 -11.82
N LYS A 140 -2.32 12.37 -11.69
CA LYS A 140 -3.27 11.25 -11.71
C LYS A 140 -2.91 10.16 -10.69
N MET A 141 -2.33 10.56 -9.55
CA MET A 141 -1.99 9.66 -8.47
C MET A 141 -3.27 9.15 -7.80
N PRO A 142 -3.39 7.84 -7.50
CA PRO A 142 -4.57 7.29 -6.83
C PRO A 142 -4.58 7.52 -5.32
N GLY A 143 -3.48 8.06 -4.77
CA GLY A 143 -3.38 8.29 -3.34
C GLY A 143 -2.27 9.25 -2.96
N ILE A 144 -2.27 9.58 -1.68
CA ILE A 144 -1.33 10.47 -1.04
C ILE A 144 -0.76 9.85 0.25
N ARG A 145 0.41 10.33 0.67
CA ARG A 145 1.17 9.93 1.87
C ARG A 145 1.45 11.14 2.73
N ILE A 146 1.36 10.95 4.03
CA ILE A 146 1.83 11.90 5.04
C ILE A 146 2.83 11.21 5.96
N TYR A 147 3.79 11.98 6.49
CA TYR A 147 4.84 11.45 7.37
C TYR A 147 4.89 12.23 8.71
N PRO A 148 3.86 12.12 9.58
CA PRO A 148 3.79 12.90 10.81
C PRO A 148 5.02 12.75 11.72
N GLY A 149 5.68 11.57 11.69
CA GLY A 149 6.91 11.39 12.46
C GLY A 149 8.11 12.21 11.95
N TYR A 150 8.19 12.46 10.64
CA TYR A 150 9.32 13.12 10.00
C TYR A 150 9.06 14.57 9.62
N GLN A 151 7.80 14.97 9.57
CA GLN A 151 7.35 16.30 9.19
C GLN A 151 6.81 17.03 10.43
N PRO A 152 6.85 18.38 10.49
CA PRO A 152 6.59 19.12 11.72
C PRO A 152 5.08 19.31 12.00
N PHE A 153 4.32 18.21 12.05
CA PHE A 153 2.91 18.18 12.42
C PHE A 153 2.53 16.80 12.97
N ASP A 154 1.43 16.73 13.71
CA ASP A 154 0.85 15.47 14.20
C ASP A 154 -0.58 15.25 13.67
N LEU A 155 -1.25 14.17 14.07
CA LEU A 155 -2.60 13.87 13.59
C LEU A 155 -3.66 14.86 14.09
N ASP A 156 -3.41 15.52 15.22
CA ASP A 156 -4.22 16.61 15.76
C ASP A 156 -4.07 17.95 14.98
N HIS A 157 -3.26 17.99 13.93
CA HIS A 157 -3.09 19.21 13.13
C HIS A 157 -4.44 19.69 12.56
N PRO A 158 -4.78 20.99 12.65
CA PRO A 158 -6.09 21.51 12.21
C PRO A 158 -6.39 21.27 10.72
N GLY A 159 -5.33 21.10 9.90
CA GLY A 159 -5.45 20.73 8.49
C GLY A 159 -5.87 19.28 8.22
N MET A 160 -5.87 18.39 9.22
CA MET A 160 -6.15 16.96 9.03
C MET A 160 -7.59 16.71 8.56
N GLU A 161 -8.58 17.38 9.14
CA GLU A 161 -9.98 17.28 8.70
C GLU A 161 -10.13 17.70 7.23
N GLY A 162 -9.49 18.82 6.86
CA GLY A 162 -9.46 19.30 5.48
C GLY A 162 -8.81 18.29 4.52
N LEU A 163 -7.71 17.66 4.94
CA LEU A 163 -7.02 16.65 4.15
C LEU A 163 -7.90 15.43 3.91
N LEU A 164 -8.53 14.91 4.96
CA LEU A 164 -9.44 13.76 4.88
C LEU A 164 -10.63 14.06 3.96
N LYS A 165 -11.22 15.25 4.09
CA LYS A 165 -12.32 15.69 3.22
C LYS A 165 -11.87 15.74 1.76
N MET A 166 -10.76 16.41 1.46
CA MET A 166 -10.24 16.52 0.08
C MET A 166 -9.86 15.15 -0.49
N ALA A 167 -9.26 14.27 0.31
CA ALA A 167 -8.92 12.92 -0.13
C ALA A 167 -10.19 12.12 -0.45
N SER A 168 -11.19 12.16 0.43
CA SER A 168 -12.48 11.48 0.24
C SER A 168 -13.23 11.97 -1.00
N GLU A 169 -13.36 13.29 -1.17
CA GLU A 169 -14.04 13.90 -2.32
C GLU A 169 -13.39 13.54 -3.66
N ARG A 170 -12.07 13.31 -3.65
CA ARG A 170 -11.27 12.96 -4.83
C ARG A 170 -11.07 11.45 -5.01
N GLY A 171 -11.60 10.62 -4.10
CA GLY A 171 -11.39 9.18 -4.10
C GLY A 171 -9.92 8.77 -3.92
N LEU A 172 -9.11 9.60 -3.26
CA LEU A 172 -7.70 9.34 -3.00
C LEU A 172 -7.55 8.44 -1.77
N ILE A 173 -6.64 7.47 -1.86
CA ILE A 173 -6.20 6.70 -0.70
C ILE A 173 -5.21 7.55 0.12
N LEU A 174 -5.47 7.75 1.41
CA LEU A 174 -4.53 8.37 2.34
C LEU A 174 -3.72 7.29 3.06
N GLN A 175 -2.40 7.32 2.91
CA GLN A 175 -1.45 6.49 3.65
C GLN A 175 -0.75 7.33 4.73
N VAL A 176 -0.96 6.96 6.00
CA VAL A 176 -0.30 7.59 7.15
C VAL A 176 0.93 6.78 7.52
N VAL A 177 2.12 7.37 7.40
CA VAL A 177 3.39 6.67 7.64
C VAL A 177 3.96 7.06 8.99
N PHE A 178 3.76 6.19 9.97
CA PHE A 178 4.18 6.39 11.36
C PHE A 178 5.69 6.27 11.59
N GLY A 179 6.37 5.46 10.78
CA GLY A 179 7.79 5.21 10.97
C GLY A 179 8.45 4.66 9.70
N MET A 180 9.65 5.16 9.43
CA MET A 180 10.48 4.73 8.29
C MET A 180 11.60 3.79 8.72
N GLU A 181 12.03 3.87 9.98
CA GLU A 181 13.13 3.10 10.54
C GLU A 181 12.77 2.57 11.94
N ASP A 182 13.36 1.42 12.26
CA ASP A 182 13.32 0.86 13.61
C ASP A 182 13.96 1.86 14.60
N PRO A 183 13.34 2.11 15.77
CA PRO A 183 13.86 3.06 16.76
C PRO A 183 15.32 2.84 17.16
N ARG A 184 15.80 1.59 17.12
CA ARG A 184 17.16 1.22 17.53
C ARG A 184 18.25 1.65 16.54
N VAL A 185 17.87 1.99 15.31
CA VAL A 185 18.80 2.35 14.24
C VAL A 185 18.61 3.78 13.72
N ARG A 186 17.75 4.56 14.37
CA ARG A 186 17.48 5.95 13.96
C ARG A 186 18.74 6.80 14.05
N HIS A 187 18.82 7.79 13.17
CA HIS A 187 19.85 8.81 13.25
C HIS A 187 19.74 9.56 14.59
N PRO A 188 20.81 9.67 15.42
CA PRO A 188 20.72 10.19 16.78
C PRO A 188 20.17 11.62 16.93
N ILE A 189 20.33 12.45 15.89
CA ILE A 189 19.81 13.84 15.86
C ILE A 189 18.32 13.89 15.50
N ILE A 190 17.82 12.89 14.76
CA ILE A 190 16.46 12.91 14.25
C ILE A 190 15.56 12.22 15.27
N ASN A 191 15.01 13.03 16.16
CA ASN A 191 14.03 12.57 17.14
C ASN A 191 12.62 12.60 16.53
N VAL A 192 12.28 11.49 15.86
CA VAL A 192 10.95 11.19 15.37
C VAL A 192 10.08 10.86 16.59
N GLY A 193 9.35 11.85 17.12
CA GLY A 193 8.46 11.64 18.27
C GLY A 193 7.39 10.58 18.00
N PRO A 194 6.72 10.06 19.05
CA PRO A 194 5.50 9.28 18.82
C PRO A 194 4.49 10.18 18.11
N VAL A 195 3.91 9.68 17.03
CA VAL A 195 2.75 10.30 16.37
C VAL A 195 1.55 10.01 17.28
N THR A 196 0.86 11.06 17.73
CA THR A 196 -0.29 10.98 18.64
C THR A 196 -1.59 11.36 17.96
#